data_AF-A0A7C3SEV3-F1
#
_entry.id   AF-A0A7C3SEV3-F1
#
_cell.length_a   1.000
_cell.length_b   1.000
_cell.length_c   1.000
_cell.angle_alpha   90.00
_cell.angle_beta   90.00
_cell.angle_gamma   90.00
#
_symmetry.space_group_name_H-M   'P 1'
#
loop_
_entity.id
_entity.type
_entity.pdbx_description
1 polymer ?
#
loop_
_entity_poly.entity_id
_entity_poly.type
_entity_poly.pdbx_seq_one_letter_code
_entity_poly.pdbx_strand_id
1 'polypeptide(L)'
;KTQSQSGQQSQPLKSDKELISVMEHLLASLGNIKEKAGIFHRLIYGDAVVAFEIANPSNNDEISFYVGAPRKFMNIVERQIHSFYPKASLERVKDYNIFYPGSFTAASYLKFTEKNHFPIRTYQSLESDPLNNITNVLGKFEEKREGAAIQIMVKPARGDWRAKGREVAHKMQQGRRLSDVKKDSFLREFLRGFFKIAIKKEDSQKKDILKSDKESVQLTPEEQEVVKKIEGKANKPGFFANIRLVASALSQERAEQILAELENSFVQYENPGLNRFKVIREDRIRKKNIAFDFIFRIFRDDQRIILSSEEVASIFHFPILSTETPKIAWLKSRTAAPPPNISKEGIKLGFNDYRGVETVIRHSRDDRRRHFYIIGQTGTGKSTMIQEMVKQDIENGEGVCVIDPHGDLVDNVVESIPKARAEDVIYFDPSDMERPFGLNMLEYDQRKPEQKTFVINEMINIFDKLYDLRQTGGPMFEQYMRNAALLVMEHPESGSTLMEIPRVLADEEFRHMKLAHCANPVVKNFWEKEAEKAGGEAALANMVPYITSKLTQFISNDMMRPIIAQEKSTINFRRAMDDRRIILVNLSKGKIGEI
;
A
#
# COMPACT_ATOMS: atom_id res chain seq x y z
N LYS A 1 5.13 35.62 -0.58
CA LYS A 1 4.04 35.38 -1.56
C LYS A 1 3.34 34.08 -1.16
N THR A 2 2.30 34.18 -0.34
CA THR A 2 1.55 33.01 0.15
C THR A 2 0.11 33.26 -0.23
N GLN A 3 -0.27 32.80 -1.43
CA GLN A 3 -1.63 32.88 -1.94
C GLN A 3 -2.20 31.45 -2.06
N SER A 4 -3.16 31.19 -1.17
CA SER A 4 -4.44 30.53 -1.47
C SER A 4 -4.44 29.36 -2.46
N GLN A 5 -4.40 28.14 -1.91
CA GLN A 5 -5.07 26.97 -2.49
C GLN A 5 -5.80 26.20 -1.37
N SER A 6 -6.97 26.68 -0.98
CA SER A 6 -7.91 25.90 -0.16
C SER A 6 -9.32 26.10 -0.71
N GLY A 7 -9.52 25.55 -1.91
CA GLY A 7 -10.80 25.48 -2.61
C GLY A 7 -11.05 24.06 -3.13
N GLN A 8 -10.77 23.03 -2.33
CA GLN A 8 -11.39 21.71 -2.57
C GLN A 8 -12.78 21.77 -1.97
N GLN A 9 -13.79 22.03 -2.82
CA GLN A 9 -15.19 21.78 -2.51
C GLN A 9 -15.30 20.35 -1.99
N SER A 10 -15.58 20.21 -0.70
CA SER A 10 -15.93 18.94 -0.08
C SER A 10 -17.18 18.42 -0.79
N GLN A 11 -17.02 17.34 -1.57
CA GLN A 11 -18.17 16.61 -2.09
C GLN A 11 -19.07 16.24 -0.91
N PRO A 12 -20.41 16.41 -1.02
CA PRO A 12 -21.31 15.98 0.03
C PRO A 12 -21.06 14.50 0.33
N LEU A 13 -20.95 14.16 1.61
CA LEU A 13 -20.78 12.78 2.06
C LEU A 13 -21.96 11.98 1.51
N LYS A 14 -21.66 11.01 0.64
CA LYS A 14 -22.67 10.09 0.10
C LYS A 14 -23.33 9.35 1.25
N SER A 15 -24.64 9.16 1.18
CA SER A 15 -25.32 8.34 2.18
C SER A 15 -24.91 6.86 2.05
N ASP A 16 -24.99 6.09 3.13
CA ASP A 16 -24.67 4.66 3.12
C ASP A 16 -25.46 3.90 2.03
N LYS A 17 -26.72 4.29 1.81
CA LYS A 17 -27.57 3.72 0.76
C LYS A 17 -27.03 4.00 -0.64
N GLU A 18 -26.47 5.18 -0.89
CA GLU A 18 -25.81 5.52 -2.16
C GLU A 18 -24.48 4.77 -2.35
N LEU A 19 -23.79 4.43 -1.26
CA LEU A 19 -22.57 3.63 -1.34
C LEU A 19 -22.89 2.16 -1.62
N ILE A 20 -23.93 1.60 -0.97
CA ILE A 20 -24.39 0.22 -1.20
C ILE A 20 -24.97 0.06 -2.61
N SER A 21 -25.65 1.08 -3.17
CA SER A 21 -26.22 1.01 -4.53
C SER A 21 -25.17 0.82 -5.63
N VAL A 22 -23.90 1.17 -5.37
CA VAL A 22 -22.79 0.87 -6.29
C VAL A 22 -22.66 -0.63 -6.52
N MET A 23 -22.89 -1.44 -5.49
CA MET A 23 -22.89 -2.91 -5.60
C MET A 23 -24.07 -3.39 -6.44
N GLU A 24 -25.25 -2.78 -6.29
CA GLU A 24 -26.41 -3.08 -7.11
C GLU A 24 -26.11 -2.86 -8.61
N HIS A 25 -25.42 -1.77 -8.95
CA HIS A 25 -25.01 -1.48 -10.31
C HIS A 25 -23.96 -2.47 -10.84
N LEU A 26 -22.98 -2.86 -10.01
CA LEU A 26 -22.01 -3.91 -10.34
C LEU A 26 -22.75 -5.22 -10.67
N LEU A 27 -23.66 -5.66 -9.79
CA LEU A 27 -24.45 -6.87 -9.99
C LEU A 27 -25.28 -6.79 -11.27
N ALA A 28 -25.95 -5.66 -11.52
CA ALA A 28 -26.70 -5.45 -12.75
C ALA A 28 -25.82 -5.62 -14.00
N SER A 29 -24.59 -5.12 -13.97
CA SER A 29 -23.61 -5.30 -15.05
C SER A 29 -23.17 -6.76 -15.20
N LEU A 30 -22.88 -7.45 -14.09
CA LEU A 30 -22.56 -8.88 -14.08
C LEU A 30 -23.70 -9.74 -14.63
N GLY A 31 -24.95 -9.38 -14.33
CA GLY A 31 -26.15 -10.03 -14.85
C GLY A 31 -26.30 -9.94 -16.38
N ASN A 32 -25.62 -8.98 -17.02
CA ASN A 32 -25.62 -8.78 -18.46
C ASN A 32 -24.43 -9.43 -19.17
N ILE A 33 -23.53 -10.13 -18.45
CA ILE A 33 -22.46 -10.92 -19.06
C ILE A 33 -23.11 -12.11 -19.79
N LYS A 34 -23.53 -11.85 -21.02
CA LYS A 34 -24.02 -12.87 -21.95
C LYS A 34 -22.81 -13.53 -22.57
N GLU A 35 -22.61 -14.80 -22.26
CA GLU A 35 -21.79 -15.64 -23.10
C GLU A 35 -22.45 -15.66 -24.49
N LYS A 36 -21.73 -15.25 -25.55
CA LYS A 36 -22.11 -15.47 -26.95
C LYS A 36 -22.05 -16.96 -27.32
N ALA A 37 -22.36 -17.83 -26.37
CA ALA A 37 -22.41 -19.26 -26.49
C ALA A 37 -23.80 -19.67 -26.98
N GLY A 38 -23.83 -20.47 -28.05
CA GLY A 38 -25.04 -21.13 -28.53
C GLY A 38 -25.68 -22.01 -27.45
N ILE A 39 -26.95 -22.36 -27.65
CA ILE A 39 -27.76 -23.14 -26.70
C ILE A 39 -27.05 -24.43 -26.25
N PHE A 40 -26.34 -25.11 -27.17
CA PHE A 40 -25.57 -26.32 -26.89
C PHE A 40 -24.36 -26.09 -25.98
N HIS A 41 -23.63 -24.98 -26.13
CA HIS A 41 -22.48 -24.67 -25.28
C HIS A 41 -22.92 -24.32 -23.85
N ARG A 42 -24.05 -23.61 -23.70
CA ARG A 42 -24.65 -23.37 -22.37
C ARG A 42 -25.20 -24.65 -21.72
N LEU A 43 -25.66 -25.61 -22.52
CA LEU A 43 -26.09 -26.93 -22.03
C LEU A 43 -24.90 -27.78 -21.51
N ILE A 44 -23.72 -27.63 -22.13
CA ILE A 44 -22.51 -28.39 -21.79
C ILE A 44 -21.71 -27.72 -20.66
N TYR A 45 -21.60 -26.39 -20.67
CA TYR A 45 -20.68 -25.64 -19.79
C TYR A 45 -21.37 -24.80 -18.71
N GLY A 46 -22.71 -24.69 -18.73
CA GLY A 46 -23.49 -23.94 -17.74
C GLY A 46 -23.38 -22.42 -17.85
N ASP A 47 -24.23 -21.70 -17.11
CA ASP A 47 -24.14 -20.23 -16.98
C ASP A 47 -22.97 -19.84 -16.07
N ALA A 48 -22.41 -18.64 -16.28
CA ALA A 48 -21.36 -18.10 -15.42
C ALA A 48 -21.88 -17.95 -13.98
N VAL A 49 -21.28 -18.70 -13.05
CA VAL A 49 -21.57 -18.57 -11.61
C VAL A 49 -20.47 -17.72 -10.98
N VAL A 50 -20.87 -16.69 -10.24
CA VAL A 50 -19.97 -15.84 -9.46
C VAL A 50 -20.23 -16.09 -7.98
N ALA A 51 -19.19 -16.36 -7.22
CA ALA A 51 -19.21 -16.52 -5.77
C ALA A 51 -18.82 -15.20 -5.11
N PHE A 52 -19.65 -14.70 -4.21
CA PHE A 52 -19.32 -13.62 -3.30
C PHE A 52 -19.21 -14.19 -1.90
N GLU A 53 -18.07 -14.00 -1.26
CA GLU A 53 -17.76 -14.65 0.02
C GLU A 53 -17.24 -13.63 1.04
N ILE A 54 -17.75 -13.70 2.26
CA ILE A 54 -17.24 -12.95 3.41
C ILE A 54 -16.76 -14.00 4.39
N ALA A 55 -15.47 -14.00 4.70
CA ALA A 55 -14.88 -15.04 5.53
C ALA A 55 -13.83 -14.50 6.49
N ASN A 56 -13.76 -15.12 7.66
CA ASN A 56 -12.63 -15.03 8.56
C ASN A 56 -11.92 -16.41 8.57
N PRO A 57 -10.75 -16.53 7.92
CA PRO A 57 -10.00 -17.79 7.81
C PRO A 57 -9.47 -18.29 9.15
N SER A 58 -9.30 -19.60 9.34
CA SER A 58 -8.86 -20.15 10.64
C SER A 58 -7.42 -19.82 11.05
N ASN A 59 -6.64 -19.27 10.13
CA ASN A 59 -5.23 -18.91 10.31
C ASN A 59 -4.98 -17.40 10.31
N ASN A 60 -6.04 -16.58 10.19
CA ASN A 60 -5.98 -15.13 10.20
C ASN A 60 -7.03 -14.61 11.19
N ASP A 61 -6.83 -13.43 11.76
CA ASP A 61 -7.83 -12.78 12.61
C ASP A 61 -8.67 -11.77 11.84
N GLU A 62 -8.40 -11.55 10.55
CA GLU A 62 -9.07 -10.54 9.73
C GLU A 62 -10.19 -11.09 8.84
N ILE A 63 -11.30 -10.33 8.76
CA ILE A 63 -12.41 -10.54 7.85
C ILE A 63 -12.01 -10.06 6.46
N SER A 64 -12.12 -10.95 5.48
CA SER A 64 -11.77 -10.72 4.08
C SER A 64 -12.96 -10.97 3.16
N PHE A 65 -12.97 -10.24 2.05
CA PHE A 65 -14.01 -10.31 1.02
C PHE A 65 -13.43 -10.95 -0.23
N TYR A 66 -14.02 -12.05 -0.68
CA TYR A 66 -13.55 -12.82 -1.82
C TYR A 66 -14.59 -12.84 -2.93
N VAL A 67 -14.09 -12.81 -4.17
CA VAL A 67 -14.90 -12.99 -5.37
C VAL A 67 -14.33 -14.15 -6.17
N GLY A 68 -15.11 -15.22 -6.32
CA GLY A 68 -14.75 -16.40 -7.09
C GLY A 68 -15.50 -16.44 -8.42
N ALA A 69 -14.81 -16.72 -9.52
CA ALA A 69 -15.45 -16.97 -10.82
C ALA A 69 -14.63 -17.97 -11.65
N PRO A 70 -15.25 -18.65 -12.64
CA PRO A 70 -14.49 -19.48 -13.58
C PRO A 70 -13.37 -18.67 -14.25
N ARG A 71 -12.20 -19.29 -14.47
CA ARG A 71 -10.99 -18.63 -15.02
C ARG A 71 -11.27 -17.77 -16.26
N LYS A 72 -12.16 -18.24 -17.16
CA LYS A 72 -12.55 -17.53 -18.39
C LYS A 72 -13.25 -16.17 -18.14
N PHE A 73 -13.88 -15.99 -16.97
CA PHE A 73 -14.60 -14.77 -16.60
C PHE A 73 -13.83 -13.85 -15.65
N MET A 74 -12.70 -14.29 -15.08
CA MET A 74 -11.93 -13.52 -14.08
C MET A 74 -11.60 -12.10 -14.56
N ASN A 75 -11.04 -11.96 -15.77
CA ASN A 75 -10.68 -10.65 -16.31
C ASN A 75 -11.90 -9.73 -16.50
N ILE A 76 -13.07 -10.29 -16.82
CA ILE A 76 -14.31 -9.49 -16.96
C ILE A 76 -14.79 -9.05 -15.59
N VAL A 77 -14.80 -9.95 -14.60
CA VAL A 77 -15.20 -9.65 -13.22
C VAL A 77 -14.28 -8.58 -12.62
N GLU A 78 -12.96 -8.71 -12.75
CA GLU A 78 -11.96 -7.73 -12.29
C GLU A 78 -12.20 -6.34 -12.91
N ARG A 79 -12.43 -6.28 -14.23
CA ARG A 79 -12.73 -5.02 -14.93
C ARG A 79 -14.03 -4.38 -14.46
N GLN A 80 -15.08 -5.19 -14.25
CA GLN A 80 -16.35 -4.69 -13.75
C GLN A 80 -16.21 -4.13 -12.34
N ILE A 81 -15.52 -4.85 -11.43
CA ILE A 81 -15.27 -4.35 -10.08
C ILE A 81 -14.48 -3.03 -10.14
N HIS A 82 -13.40 -2.92 -10.91
CA HIS A 82 -12.66 -1.66 -11.05
C HIS A 82 -13.46 -0.53 -11.70
N SER A 83 -14.44 -0.83 -12.55
CA SER A 83 -15.30 0.18 -13.17
C SER A 83 -16.23 0.85 -12.15
N PHE A 84 -16.77 0.07 -11.20
CA PHE A 84 -17.68 0.58 -10.16
C PHE A 84 -16.94 0.99 -8.88
N TYR A 85 -15.79 0.36 -8.61
CA TYR A 85 -14.90 0.63 -7.48
C TYR A 85 -13.49 0.99 -7.99
N PRO A 86 -13.27 2.20 -8.53
CA PRO A 86 -11.98 2.59 -9.11
C PRO A 86 -10.80 2.57 -8.14
N LYS A 87 -11.11 2.65 -6.82
CA LYS A 87 -10.16 2.66 -5.71
C LYS A 87 -9.98 1.28 -5.05
N ALA A 88 -10.70 0.25 -5.49
CA ALA A 88 -10.50 -1.10 -4.99
C ALA A 88 -9.13 -1.64 -5.48
N SER A 89 -8.42 -2.31 -4.59
CA SER A 89 -7.28 -3.16 -4.94
C SER A 89 -7.76 -4.60 -5.00
N LEU A 90 -7.46 -5.29 -6.09
CA LEU A 90 -7.83 -6.69 -6.30
C LEU A 90 -6.55 -7.52 -6.32
N GLU A 91 -6.47 -8.51 -5.44
CA GLU A 91 -5.34 -9.42 -5.36
C GLU A 91 -5.80 -10.84 -5.70
N ARG A 92 -5.03 -11.54 -6.53
CA ARG A 92 -5.26 -12.96 -6.80
C ARG A 92 -4.60 -13.77 -5.69
N VAL A 93 -5.41 -14.27 -4.79
CA VAL A 93 -4.96 -15.06 -3.64
C VAL A 93 -5.11 -16.56 -3.88
N LYS A 94 -4.32 -17.37 -3.16
CA LYS A 94 -4.62 -18.80 -3.00
C LYS A 94 -5.93 -18.93 -2.22
N ASP A 95 -6.66 -20.01 -2.46
CA ASP A 95 -7.95 -20.21 -1.81
C ASP A 95 -7.80 -20.20 -0.29
N TYR A 96 -8.69 -19.48 0.40
CA TYR A 96 -8.64 -19.38 1.86
C TYR A 96 -9.21 -20.64 2.50
N ASN A 97 -8.90 -20.85 3.77
CA ASN A 97 -9.39 -22.01 4.51
C ASN A 97 -9.95 -21.59 5.87
N ILE A 98 -11.24 -21.89 6.09
CA ILE A 98 -11.91 -21.71 7.38
C ILE A 98 -11.80 -22.94 8.28
N PHE A 99 -11.27 -24.05 7.77
CA PHE A 99 -11.16 -25.31 8.49
C PHE A 99 -9.76 -25.48 9.09
N TYR A 100 -9.71 -25.84 10.37
CA TYR A 100 -8.48 -26.21 11.04
C TYR A 100 -8.37 -27.74 11.21
N PRO A 101 -7.19 -28.35 11.11
CA PRO A 101 -7.05 -29.80 11.34
C PRO A 101 -7.63 -30.22 12.71
N GLY A 102 -8.55 -31.19 12.69
CA GLY A 102 -9.22 -31.70 13.90
C GLY A 102 -10.43 -30.87 14.37
N SER A 103 -10.83 -29.83 13.62
CA SER A 103 -12.01 -29.03 13.94
C SER A 103 -13.32 -29.75 13.60
N PHE A 104 -14.40 -29.30 14.25
CA PHE A 104 -15.76 -29.63 13.88
C PHE A 104 -16.29 -28.61 12.85
N THR A 105 -17.28 -29.03 12.07
CA THR A 105 -17.92 -28.20 11.05
C THR A 105 -19.43 -28.17 11.26
N ALA A 106 -19.97 -26.96 11.29
CA ALA A 106 -21.40 -26.71 11.25
C ALA A 106 -21.71 -25.94 9.96
N ALA A 107 -22.77 -26.35 9.25
CA ALA A 107 -23.16 -25.70 8.01
C ALA A 107 -24.68 -25.70 7.83
N SER A 108 -25.18 -24.65 7.17
CA SER A 108 -26.56 -24.52 6.74
C SER A 108 -26.65 -23.78 5.41
N TYR A 109 -27.80 -23.87 4.76
CA TYR A 109 -28.11 -23.04 3.59
C TYR A 109 -29.47 -22.37 3.77
N LEU A 110 -29.66 -21.24 3.09
CA LEU A 110 -30.88 -20.44 3.21
C LEU A 110 -31.82 -20.65 2.01
N LYS A 111 -33.10 -20.82 2.31
CA LYS A 111 -34.20 -20.77 1.34
C LYS A 111 -35.18 -19.68 1.72
N PHE A 112 -36.11 -19.36 0.82
CA PHE A 112 -37.25 -18.53 1.18
C PHE A 112 -38.35 -19.36 1.83
N THR A 113 -39.05 -18.75 2.81
CA THR A 113 -40.31 -19.31 3.33
C THR A 113 -41.42 -19.17 2.30
N GLU A 114 -41.43 -18.08 1.55
CA GLU A 114 -42.49 -17.72 0.60
C GLU A 114 -41.98 -17.75 -0.85
N LYS A 115 -42.88 -17.57 -1.83
CA LYS A 115 -42.51 -17.66 -3.25
C LYS A 115 -41.50 -16.57 -3.66
N ASN A 116 -40.61 -16.92 -4.59
CA ASN A 116 -39.52 -16.07 -5.09
C ASN A 116 -39.90 -14.66 -5.58
N HIS A 117 -41.15 -14.42 -5.96
CA HIS A 117 -41.62 -13.10 -6.39
C HIS A 117 -41.92 -12.15 -5.23
N PHE A 118 -41.98 -12.64 -3.99
CA PHE A 118 -42.07 -11.79 -2.80
C PHE A 118 -40.67 -11.32 -2.36
N PRO A 119 -40.49 -10.02 -2.08
CA PRO A 119 -39.19 -9.48 -1.70
C PRO A 119 -38.88 -9.68 -0.21
N ILE A 120 -37.60 -9.74 0.11
CA ILE A 120 -37.08 -9.54 1.47
C ILE A 120 -36.94 -8.05 1.77
N ARG A 121 -36.58 -7.71 3.02
CA ARG A 121 -36.22 -6.36 3.42
C ARG A 121 -34.83 -6.06 2.88
N THR A 122 -34.63 -4.86 2.35
CA THR A 122 -33.40 -4.44 1.67
C THR A 122 -32.75 -3.24 2.34
N TYR A 123 -31.50 -2.95 1.99
CA TYR A 123 -30.74 -1.80 2.49
C TYR A 123 -31.47 -0.44 2.31
N GLN A 124 -32.38 -0.34 1.32
CA GLN A 124 -33.20 0.86 1.11
C GLN A 124 -34.13 1.15 2.29
N SER A 125 -34.59 0.11 2.97
CA SER A 125 -35.53 0.16 4.10
C SER A 125 -34.87 -0.06 5.46
N LEU A 126 -33.58 -0.37 5.49
CA LEU A 126 -32.79 -0.47 6.72
C LEU A 126 -32.25 0.90 7.11
N GLU A 127 -32.07 1.10 8.41
CA GLU A 127 -31.57 2.35 8.98
C GLU A 127 -30.04 2.42 9.00
N SER A 128 -29.39 1.26 9.10
CA SER A 128 -27.94 1.10 9.14
C SER A 128 -27.47 0.08 8.10
N ASP A 129 -26.14 0.00 7.90
CA ASP A 129 -25.50 -0.96 7.01
C ASP A 129 -25.83 -2.42 7.44
N PRO A 130 -26.53 -3.22 6.59
CA PRO A 130 -26.84 -4.62 6.90
C PRO A 130 -25.61 -5.51 7.08
N LEU A 131 -24.46 -5.12 6.51
CA LEU A 131 -23.22 -5.86 6.58
C LEU A 131 -22.68 -5.94 8.00
N ASN A 132 -22.93 -4.92 8.83
CA ASN A 132 -22.47 -4.85 10.22
C ASN A 132 -22.88 -6.07 11.05
N ASN A 133 -24.11 -6.56 10.86
CA ASN A 133 -24.60 -7.74 11.60
C ASN A 133 -23.86 -9.02 11.19
N ILE A 134 -23.44 -9.12 9.92
CA ILE A 134 -22.68 -10.25 9.40
C ILE A 134 -21.23 -10.18 9.89
N THR A 135 -20.58 -9.03 9.69
CA THR A 135 -19.16 -8.85 10.00
C THR A 135 -18.93 -8.91 11.51
N ASN A 136 -19.85 -8.42 12.34
CA ASN A 136 -19.74 -8.51 13.79
C ASN A 136 -19.70 -9.95 14.31
N VAL A 137 -20.34 -10.90 13.64
CA VAL A 137 -20.22 -12.33 13.99
C VAL A 137 -18.83 -12.85 13.62
N LEU A 138 -18.36 -12.52 12.40
CA LEU A 138 -17.04 -12.95 11.91
C LEU A 138 -15.87 -12.30 12.66
N GLY A 139 -16.07 -11.16 13.33
CA GLY A 139 -15.02 -10.47 14.10
C GLY A 139 -14.81 -11.01 15.52
N LYS A 140 -15.72 -11.82 16.04
CA LYS A 140 -15.76 -12.29 17.44
C LYS A 140 -14.97 -13.58 17.72
N PHE A 141 -14.09 -13.98 16.81
CA PHE A 141 -13.29 -15.17 17.04
C PHE A 141 -12.22 -14.90 18.10
N GLU A 142 -12.20 -15.75 19.12
CA GLU A 142 -11.40 -15.60 20.34
C GLU A 142 -10.06 -16.34 20.21
N GLU A 143 -10.01 -17.39 19.39
CA GLU A 143 -8.84 -18.23 19.18
C GLU A 143 -8.42 -18.28 17.71
N LYS A 144 -7.09 -18.21 17.46
CA LYS A 144 -6.52 -18.74 16.22
C LYS A 144 -6.91 -20.22 16.17
N ARG A 145 -7.66 -20.65 15.14
CA ARG A 145 -8.25 -22.00 14.86
C ARG A 145 -9.78 -22.01 14.71
N GLU A 146 -10.46 -20.89 14.95
CA GLU A 146 -11.87 -20.71 14.56
C GLU A 146 -11.96 -20.10 13.16
N GLY A 147 -12.94 -20.51 12.36
CA GLY A 147 -13.15 -19.92 11.04
C GLY A 147 -14.61 -20.02 10.62
N ALA A 148 -15.09 -19.02 9.88
CA ALA A 148 -16.43 -19.08 9.29
C ALA A 148 -16.53 -18.25 8.03
N ALA A 149 -17.52 -18.59 7.21
CA ALA A 149 -17.78 -17.92 5.95
C ALA A 149 -19.27 -17.87 5.62
N ILE A 150 -19.65 -16.79 4.94
CA ILE A 150 -20.90 -16.66 4.20
C ILE A 150 -20.55 -16.73 2.72
N GLN A 151 -21.18 -17.64 1.99
CA GLN A 151 -21.00 -17.79 0.54
C GLN A 151 -22.33 -17.53 -0.17
N ILE A 152 -22.30 -16.59 -1.13
CA ILE A 152 -23.43 -16.24 -1.98
C ILE A 152 -23.02 -16.52 -3.42
N MET A 153 -23.57 -17.59 -3.96
CA MET A 153 -23.34 -18.00 -5.34
C MET A 153 -24.46 -17.43 -6.20
N VAL A 154 -24.14 -16.64 -7.22
CA VAL A 154 -25.14 -16.05 -8.12
C VAL A 154 -24.93 -16.43 -9.58
N LYS A 155 -26.03 -16.69 -10.28
CA LYS A 155 -26.09 -16.76 -11.75
C LYS A 155 -27.33 -16.02 -12.28
N PRO A 156 -27.30 -15.40 -13.47
CA PRO A 156 -28.44 -14.66 -14.00
C PRO A 156 -29.73 -15.50 -14.06
N ALA A 157 -30.86 -14.96 -13.59
CA ALA A 157 -32.15 -15.62 -13.65
C ALA A 157 -32.96 -15.24 -14.92
N ARG A 158 -33.75 -16.18 -15.45
CA ARG A 158 -34.64 -15.95 -16.61
C ARG A 158 -35.85 -15.08 -16.24
N GLY A 159 -36.52 -14.50 -17.23
CA GLY A 159 -37.64 -13.56 -17.01
C GLY A 159 -38.92 -14.15 -16.40
N ASP A 160 -39.08 -15.49 -16.37
CA ASP A 160 -40.34 -16.15 -15.99
C ASP A 160 -40.82 -15.83 -14.57
N TRP A 161 -39.89 -15.58 -13.64
CA TRP A 161 -40.25 -15.24 -12.26
C TRP A 161 -40.84 -13.82 -12.14
N ARG A 162 -40.46 -12.90 -13.03
CA ARG A 162 -40.96 -11.52 -13.06
C ARG A 162 -42.43 -11.47 -13.45
N ALA A 163 -42.82 -12.30 -14.43
CA ALA A 163 -44.20 -12.39 -14.89
C ALA A 163 -45.15 -12.76 -13.74
N LYS A 164 -44.74 -13.72 -12.88
CA LYS A 164 -45.52 -14.09 -11.69
C LYS A 164 -45.65 -12.94 -10.68
N GLY A 165 -44.58 -12.19 -10.44
CA GLY A 165 -44.63 -11.02 -9.56
C GLY A 165 -45.57 -9.94 -10.08
N ARG A 166 -45.49 -9.63 -11.38
CA ARG A 166 -46.40 -8.68 -12.05
C ARG A 166 -47.85 -9.15 -12.04
N GLU A 167 -48.11 -10.45 -12.24
CA GLU A 167 -49.46 -11.01 -12.14
C GLU A 167 -50.05 -10.83 -10.73
N VAL A 168 -49.24 -11.06 -9.69
CA VAL A 168 -49.66 -10.85 -8.29
C VAL A 168 -49.94 -9.37 -8.02
N ALA A 169 -49.03 -8.48 -8.41
CA ALA A 169 -49.20 -7.03 -8.26
C ALA A 169 -50.46 -6.53 -8.99
N HIS A 170 -50.69 -6.98 -10.22
CA HIS A 170 -51.86 -6.60 -11.01
C HIS A 170 -53.17 -7.07 -10.38
N LYS A 171 -53.23 -8.31 -9.88
CA LYS A 171 -54.41 -8.82 -9.16
C LYS A 171 -54.68 -8.02 -7.89
N MET A 172 -53.64 -7.58 -7.19
CA MET A 172 -53.80 -6.72 -6.03
C MET A 172 -54.34 -5.35 -6.44
N GLN A 173 -53.81 -4.71 -7.49
CA GLN A 173 -54.34 -3.45 -8.03
C GLN A 173 -55.81 -3.55 -8.46
N GLN A 174 -56.28 -4.73 -8.89
CA GLN A 174 -57.69 -5.02 -9.18
C GLN A 174 -58.57 -5.21 -7.93
N GLY A 175 -58.04 -4.96 -6.72
CA GLY A 175 -58.77 -5.01 -5.46
C GLY A 175 -58.78 -6.37 -4.77
N ARG A 176 -57.86 -7.29 -5.12
CA ARG A 176 -57.70 -8.56 -4.38
C ARG A 176 -56.66 -8.43 -3.25
N ARG A 177 -57.01 -8.88 -2.05
CA ARG A 177 -56.07 -8.90 -0.93
C ARG A 177 -54.93 -9.90 -1.16
N LEU A 178 -53.77 -9.63 -0.56
CA LEU A 178 -52.57 -10.49 -0.67
C LEU A 178 -52.84 -11.94 -0.22
N SER A 179 -53.61 -12.12 0.85
CA SER A 179 -53.97 -13.43 1.41
C SER A 179 -54.78 -14.29 0.43
N ASP A 180 -55.69 -13.67 -0.33
CA ASP A 180 -56.48 -14.34 -1.36
C ASP A 180 -55.62 -14.77 -2.54
N VAL A 181 -54.70 -13.90 -2.97
CA VAL A 181 -53.79 -14.20 -4.08
C VAL A 181 -52.80 -15.32 -3.71
N LYS A 182 -52.31 -15.34 -2.46
CA LYS A 182 -51.47 -16.44 -1.94
C LYS A 182 -52.24 -17.78 -1.94
N LYS A 183 -53.50 -17.79 -1.50
CA LYS A 183 -54.39 -18.98 -1.50
C LYS A 183 -54.68 -19.48 -2.92
N ASP A 184 -55.02 -18.59 -3.86
CA ASP A 184 -55.26 -18.94 -5.27
C ASP A 184 -54.01 -19.56 -5.92
N SER A 185 -52.83 -19.02 -5.62
CA SER A 185 -51.55 -19.52 -6.13
C SER A 185 -51.19 -20.90 -5.57
N PHE A 186 -51.57 -21.19 -4.31
CA PHE A 186 -51.43 -22.51 -3.69
C PHE A 186 -52.41 -23.53 -4.30
N LEU A 187 -53.69 -23.16 -4.42
CA LEU A 187 -54.73 -24.04 -4.96
C LEU A 187 -54.45 -24.43 -6.42
N ARG A 188 -54.00 -23.47 -7.23
CA ARG A 188 -53.68 -23.69 -8.65
C ARG A 188 -52.42 -24.56 -8.84
N GLU A 189 -51.45 -24.47 -7.93
CA GLU A 189 -50.23 -25.30 -7.94
C GLU A 189 -50.51 -26.73 -7.46
N PHE A 190 -51.35 -26.89 -6.42
CA PHE A 190 -51.89 -28.18 -5.99
C PHE A 190 -52.69 -28.87 -7.11
N LEU A 191 -53.60 -28.15 -7.76
CA LEU A 191 -54.36 -28.64 -8.91
C LEU A 191 -53.44 -29.05 -10.07
N ARG A 192 -52.41 -28.25 -10.42
CA ARG A 192 -51.42 -28.64 -11.44
C ARG A 192 -50.62 -29.88 -11.07
N GLY A 193 -50.32 -30.10 -9.79
CA GLY A 193 -49.65 -31.31 -9.31
C GLY A 193 -50.53 -32.57 -9.46
N PHE A 194 -51.83 -32.44 -9.16
CA PHE A 194 -52.81 -33.52 -9.33
C PHE A 194 -53.14 -33.81 -10.81
N PHE A 195 -53.22 -32.79 -11.66
CA PHE A 195 -53.46 -32.96 -13.11
C PHE A 195 -52.28 -33.62 -13.86
N LYS A 196 -51.06 -33.63 -13.30
CA LYS A 196 -49.96 -34.44 -13.86
C LYS A 196 -50.11 -35.94 -13.61
N ILE A 197 -50.95 -36.34 -12.65
CA ILE A 197 -51.17 -37.74 -12.24
C ILE A 197 -52.56 -38.25 -12.67
N ALA A 198 -53.53 -37.36 -12.91
CA ALA A 198 -54.90 -37.72 -13.28
C ALA A 198 -55.30 -37.26 -14.70
N ILE A 199 -55.21 -38.23 -15.62
CA ILE A 199 -56.13 -38.55 -16.73
C ILE A 199 -56.08 -37.73 -18.03
N LYS A 200 -55.71 -38.47 -19.09
CA LYS A 200 -56.14 -38.35 -20.48
C LYS A 200 -57.59 -38.88 -20.57
N LYS A 201 -58.59 -38.00 -20.60
CA LYS A 201 -59.93 -38.19 -21.21
C LYS A 201 -60.75 -36.91 -21.07
N GLU A 202 -61.36 -36.52 -22.19
CA GLU A 202 -62.44 -35.54 -22.37
C GLU A 202 -63.57 -35.75 -21.33
N ASP A 203 -64.42 -34.81 -20.95
CA ASP A 203 -64.96 -33.72 -21.75
C ASP A 203 -65.62 -32.66 -20.83
N SER A 204 -65.91 -31.51 -21.43
CA SER A 204 -66.99 -30.56 -21.09
C SER A 204 -67.84 -30.82 -19.83
N GLN A 205 -67.63 -30.02 -18.78
CA GLN A 205 -68.61 -29.53 -17.76
C GLN A 205 -67.89 -29.32 -16.43
N LYS A 206 -67.35 -28.11 -16.21
CA LYS A 206 -67.03 -27.52 -14.90
C LYS A 206 -66.45 -26.12 -15.10
N LYS A 207 -67.25 -25.21 -15.67
CA LYS A 207 -66.92 -23.78 -15.71
C LYS A 207 -67.72 -22.91 -14.71
N ASP A 208 -68.60 -23.51 -13.90
CA ASP A 208 -69.54 -22.76 -13.05
C ASP A 208 -69.40 -22.97 -11.52
N ILE A 209 -68.25 -23.40 -10.99
CA ILE A 209 -68.10 -23.61 -9.52
C ILE A 209 -67.14 -22.62 -8.84
N LEU A 210 -66.51 -21.67 -9.55
CA LEU A 210 -65.50 -20.77 -8.95
C LEU A 210 -65.65 -19.29 -9.30
N LYS A 211 -66.85 -18.83 -9.68
CA LYS A 211 -67.19 -17.41 -9.63
C LYS A 211 -67.94 -17.13 -8.33
N SER A 212 -67.21 -17.03 -7.23
CA SER A 212 -67.65 -16.10 -6.19
C SER A 212 -67.15 -14.73 -6.60
N ASP A 213 -68.09 -13.82 -6.85
CA ASP A 213 -67.82 -12.40 -6.98
C ASP A 213 -67.23 -11.93 -5.65
N LYS A 214 -65.91 -11.98 -5.55
CA LYS A 214 -65.19 -11.28 -4.49
C LYS A 214 -65.21 -9.81 -4.87
N GLU A 215 -66.01 -9.03 -4.14
CA GLU A 215 -66.07 -7.58 -4.26
C GLU A 215 -64.66 -6.98 -4.36
N SER A 216 -64.46 -6.08 -5.32
CA SER A 216 -63.21 -5.34 -5.47
C SER A 216 -63.00 -4.48 -4.24
N VAL A 217 -62.04 -4.84 -3.40
CA VAL A 217 -61.71 -4.09 -2.18
C VAL A 217 -60.75 -2.95 -2.53
N GLN A 218 -61.00 -1.74 -2.03
CA GLN A 218 -60.04 -0.65 -2.15
C GLN A 218 -58.79 -0.97 -1.32
N LEU A 219 -57.62 -1.01 -1.97
CA LEU A 219 -56.36 -1.34 -1.30
C LEU A 219 -56.03 -0.32 -0.22
N THR A 220 -55.62 -0.81 0.95
CA THR A 220 -55.09 0.06 2.01
C THR A 220 -53.74 0.65 1.59
N PRO A 221 -53.28 1.77 2.20
CA PRO A 221 -51.94 2.32 1.92
C PRO A 221 -50.81 1.30 2.10
N GLU A 222 -50.92 0.42 3.10
CA GLU A 222 -49.97 -0.67 3.35
C GLU A 222 -49.97 -1.70 2.20
N GLU A 223 -51.13 -2.09 1.70
CA GLU A 223 -51.23 -3.01 0.56
C GLU A 223 -50.70 -2.39 -0.73
N GLN A 224 -50.88 -1.09 -0.93
CA GLN A 224 -50.27 -0.37 -2.05
C GLN A 224 -48.74 -0.36 -1.95
N GLU A 225 -48.17 -0.21 -0.75
CA GLU A 225 -46.72 -0.32 -0.53
C GLU A 225 -46.21 -1.73 -0.84
N VAL A 226 -46.96 -2.77 -0.46
CA VAL A 226 -46.64 -4.16 -0.82
C VAL A 226 -46.60 -4.34 -2.34
N VAL A 227 -47.58 -3.81 -3.08
CA VAL A 227 -47.60 -3.85 -4.55
C VAL A 227 -46.34 -3.20 -5.11
N LYS A 228 -45.99 -2.00 -4.63
CA LYS A 228 -44.77 -1.29 -5.05
C LYS A 228 -43.51 -2.11 -4.79
N LYS A 229 -43.40 -2.80 -3.65
CA LYS A 229 -42.26 -3.67 -3.32
C LYS A 229 -42.15 -4.86 -4.26
N ILE A 230 -43.27 -5.51 -4.60
CA ILE A 230 -43.31 -6.65 -5.54
C ILE A 230 -42.92 -6.19 -6.96
N GLU A 231 -43.47 -5.08 -7.43
CA GLU A 231 -43.14 -4.50 -8.74
C GLU A 231 -41.67 -4.04 -8.78
N GLY A 232 -41.19 -3.41 -7.71
CA GLY A 232 -39.79 -2.99 -7.55
C GLY A 232 -38.82 -4.15 -7.73
N LYS A 233 -39.04 -5.27 -7.03
CA LYS A 233 -38.26 -6.49 -7.22
C LYS A 233 -38.32 -7.00 -8.67
N ALA A 234 -39.52 -7.06 -9.25
CA ALA A 234 -39.72 -7.57 -10.63
C ALA A 234 -39.05 -6.70 -11.72
N ASN A 235 -38.78 -5.43 -11.44
CA ASN A 235 -38.16 -4.51 -12.38
C ASN A 235 -36.63 -4.52 -12.33
N LYS A 236 -36.03 -5.16 -11.32
CA LYS A 236 -34.57 -5.26 -11.16
C LYS A 236 -34.00 -6.56 -11.76
N PRO A 237 -32.73 -6.59 -12.22
CA PRO A 237 -32.02 -7.82 -12.58
C PRO A 237 -32.18 -8.88 -11.49
N GLY A 238 -32.48 -10.12 -11.87
CA GLY A 238 -32.67 -11.23 -10.93
C GLY A 238 -31.56 -12.26 -11.08
N PHE A 239 -31.22 -12.90 -9.97
CA PHE A 239 -30.19 -13.93 -9.87
C PHE A 239 -30.76 -15.17 -9.21
N PHE A 240 -30.47 -16.33 -9.77
CA PHE A 240 -30.55 -17.57 -9.00
C PHE A 240 -29.40 -17.55 -8.00
N ALA A 241 -29.73 -17.69 -6.73
CA ALA A 241 -28.75 -17.62 -5.64
C ALA A 241 -28.75 -18.89 -4.80
N ASN A 242 -27.57 -19.35 -4.38
CA ASN A 242 -27.40 -20.21 -3.21
C ASN A 242 -26.70 -19.40 -2.12
N ILE A 243 -27.22 -19.44 -0.90
CA ILE A 243 -26.59 -18.83 0.27
C ILE A 243 -26.23 -19.93 1.25
N ARG A 244 -24.95 -20.02 1.61
CA ARG A 244 -24.42 -21.01 2.54
C ARG A 244 -23.72 -20.31 3.69
N LEU A 245 -23.92 -20.86 4.88
CA LEU A 245 -23.27 -20.44 6.12
C LEU A 245 -22.46 -21.63 6.60
N VAL A 246 -21.15 -21.43 6.82
CA VAL A 246 -20.25 -22.49 7.26
C VAL A 246 -19.38 -21.96 8.39
N ALA A 247 -19.30 -22.73 9.46
CA ALA A 247 -18.48 -22.43 10.62
C ALA A 247 -17.64 -23.64 11.03
N SER A 248 -16.46 -23.37 11.57
CA SER A 248 -15.52 -24.36 12.06
C SER A 248 -14.86 -23.90 13.35
N ALA A 249 -14.78 -24.83 14.31
CA ALA A 249 -14.17 -24.59 15.62
C ALA A 249 -13.65 -25.91 16.22
N LEU A 250 -12.85 -25.83 17.28
CA LEU A 250 -12.26 -27.01 17.93
C LEU A 250 -13.28 -27.88 18.68
N SER A 251 -14.46 -27.34 19.01
CA SER A 251 -15.57 -28.09 19.60
C SER A 251 -16.82 -28.02 18.73
N GLN A 252 -17.65 -29.07 18.77
CA GLN A 252 -18.91 -29.10 18.03
C GLN A 252 -19.87 -28.01 18.51
N GLU A 253 -19.97 -27.81 19.83
CA GLU A 253 -20.82 -26.79 20.44
C GLU A 253 -20.48 -25.39 19.94
N ARG A 254 -19.18 -25.05 19.92
CA ARG A 254 -18.72 -23.76 19.44
C ARG A 254 -18.98 -23.55 17.95
N ALA A 255 -18.76 -24.58 17.12
CA ALA A 255 -19.07 -24.49 15.69
C ALA A 255 -20.58 -24.27 15.46
N GLU A 256 -21.44 -24.93 16.23
CA GLU A 256 -22.90 -24.75 16.17
C GLU A 256 -23.36 -23.39 16.70
N GLN A 257 -22.67 -22.84 17.71
CA GLN A 257 -22.90 -21.49 18.21
C GLN A 257 -22.58 -20.43 17.13
N ILE A 258 -21.39 -20.49 16.52
CA ILE A 258 -21.00 -19.56 15.46
C ILE A 258 -21.98 -19.64 14.29
N LEU A 259 -22.40 -20.86 13.89
CA LEU A 259 -23.40 -21.03 12.85
C LEU A 259 -24.76 -20.40 13.23
N ALA A 260 -25.21 -20.57 14.49
CA ALA A 260 -26.46 -19.98 14.94
C ALA A 260 -26.39 -18.43 14.95
N GLU A 261 -25.25 -17.85 15.33
CA GLU A 261 -25.02 -16.41 15.25
C GLU A 261 -25.06 -15.90 13.79
N LEU A 262 -24.44 -16.64 12.86
CA LEU A 262 -24.53 -16.35 11.44
C LEU A 262 -25.97 -16.44 10.92
N GLU A 263 -26.72 -17.47 11.31
CA GLU A 263 -28.12 -17.62 10.93
C GLU A 263 -28.98 -16.46 11.45
N ASN A 264 -28.75 -16.03 12.69
CA ASN A 264 -29.46 -14.89 13.30
C ASN A 264 -29.17 -13.56 12.59
N SER A 265 -27.98 -13.39 12.00
CA SER A 265 -27.65 -12.19 11.22
C SER A 265 -28.54 -11.98 9.99
N PHE A 266 -29.28 -13.00 9.53
CA PHE A 266 -30.21 -12.92 8.40
C PHE A 266 -31.65 -12.54 8.79
N VAL A 267 -31.98 -12.47 10.08
CA VAL A 267 -33.32 -12.09 10.55
C VAL A 267 -33.67 -10.64 10.13
N GLN A 268 -32.67 -9.76 10.05
CA GLN A 268 -32.84 -8.36 9.61
C GLN A 268 -33.47 -8.21 8.21
N TYR A 269 -33.38 -9.25 7.37
CA TYR A 269 -33.94 -9.25 6.02
C TYR A 269 -35.40 -9.70 5.98
N GLU A 270 -36.02 -10.05 7.12
CA GLU A 270 -37.44 -10.37 7.15
C GLU A 270 -38.29 -9.15 6.74
N ASN A 271 -39.17 -9.38 5.75
CA ASN A 271 -40.17 -8.43 5.33
C ASN A 271 -41.55 -8.96 5.74
N PRO A 272 -42.16 -8.43 6.81
CA PRO A 272 -43.39 -8.95 7.38
C PRO A 272 -44.50 -9.14 6.33
N GLY A 273 -45.15 -10.31 6.34
CA GLY A 273 -46.19 -10.68 5.39
C GLY A 273 -45.70 -11.02 3.97
N LEU A 274 -44.43 -10.76 3.65
CA LEU A 274 -43.82 -11.02 2.35
C LEU A 274 -42.88 -12.22 2.37
N ASN A 275 -41.59 -12.03 2.66
CA ASN A 275 -40.63 -13.11 2.62
C ASN A 275 -39.57 -12.97 3.72
N ARG A 276 -38.97 -14.10 4.06
CA ARG A 276 -37.85 -14.23 5.00
C ARG A 276 -36.98 -15.42 4.64
N PHE A 277 -35.79 -15.46 5.20
CA PHE A 277 -34.92 -16.63 5.09
C PHE A 277 -35.36 -17.73 6.05
N LYS A 278 -35.57 -18.92 5.49
CA LYS A 278 -35.69 -20.20 6.19
C LYS A 278 -34.33 -20.87 6.17
N VAL A 279 -33.78 -21.10 7.35
CA VAL A 279 -32.56 -21.89 7.55
C VAL A 279 -32.88 -23.37 7.32
N ILE A 280 -32.06 -24.04 6.53
CA ILE A 280 -32.07 -25.49 6.41
C ILE A 280 -30.74 -26.03 6.92
N ARG A 281 -30.81 -26.72 8.07
CA ARG A 281 -29.73 -27.56 8.58
C ARG A 281 -30.02 -28.99 8.11
N GLU A 282 -29.04 -29.64 7.49
CA GLU A 282 -29.18 -31.03 7.08
C GLU A 282 -28.49 -31.98 8.07
N ASP A 283 -28.88 -33.27 8.07
CA ASP A 283 -28.32 -34.30 8.94
C ASP A 283 -26.80 -34.49 8.73
N ARG A 284 -26.12 -35.21 9.64
CA ARG A 284 -24.65 -35.38 9.65
C ARG A 284 -24.03 -35.80 8.31
N ILE A 285 -24.72 -36.62 7.50
CA ILE A 285 -24.27 -37.05 6.15
C ILE A 285 -24.38 -35.89 5.15
N ARG A 286 -25.45 -35.12 5.21
CA ARG A 286 -25.74 -34.01 4.31
C ARG A 286 -24.98 -32.73 4.70
N LYS A 287 -24.59 -32.55 5.97
CA LYS A 287 -23.63 -31.51 6.41
C LYS A 287 -22.32 -31.57 5.61
N LYS A 288 -21.80 -32.78 5.34
CA LYS A 288 -20.60 -32.98 4.50
C LYS A 288 -20.81 -32.50 3.07
N ASN A 289 -22.03 -32.62 2.53
CA ASN A 289 -22.35 -32.15 1.18
C ASN A 289 -22.33 -30.61 1.11
N ILE A 290 -22.85 -29.91 2.11
CA ILE A 290 -22.83 -28.43 2.15
C ILE A 290 -21.38 -27.93 2.22
N ALA A 291 -20.55 -28.50 3.10
CA ALA A 291 -19.14 -28.12 3.21
C ALA A 291 -18.36 -28.42 1.91
N PHE A 292 -18.61 -29.56 1.27
CA PHE A 292 -18.03 -29.90 -0.02
C PHE A 292 -18.45 -28.90 -1.11
N ASP A 293 -19.75 -28.60 -1.20
CA ASP A 293 -20.27 -27.64 -2.19
C ASP A 293 -19.74 -26.22 -1.93
N PHE A 294 -19.50 -25.85 -0.67
CA PHE A 294 -18.84 -24.60 -0.28
C PHE A 294 -17.40 -24.56 -0.80
N ILE A 295 -16.58 -25.58 -0.47
CA ILE A 295 -15.16 -25.66 -0.87
C ILE A 295 -15.02 -25.59 -2.40
N PHE A 296 -15.82 -26.35 -3.12
CA PHE A 296 -15.74 -26.44 -4.58
C PHE A 296 -16.60 -25.41 -5.32
N ARG A 297 -17.29 -24.52 -4.60
CA ARG A 297 -18.21 -23.52 -5.17
C ARG A 297 -19.17 -24.15 -6.18
N ILE A 298 -19.81 -25.25 -5.78
CA ILE A 298 -20.78 -25.96 -6.62
C ILE A 298 -22.13 -25.29 -6.49
N PHE A 299 -22.77 -24.90 -7.60
CA PHE A 299 -24.13 -24.36 -7.58
C PHE A 299 -25.16 -25.49 -7.57
N ARG A 300 -26.10 -25.45 -6.61
CA ARG A 300 -27.17 -26.45 -6.42
C ARG A 300 -28.52 -25.87 -6.82
N ASP A 301 -29.11 -26.39 -7.90
CA ASP A 301 -30.39 -25.89 -8.43
C ASP A 301 -31.58 -26.20 -7.51
N ASP A 302 -31.52 -27.24 -6.69
CA ASP A 302 -32.53 -27.57 -5.68
C ASP A 302 -32.46 -26.64 -4.46
N GLN A 303 -31.32 -25.99 -4.21
CA GLN A 303 -31.11 -25.02 -3.14
C GLN A 303 -31.36 -23.57 -3.59
N ARG A 304 -31.73 -23.33 -4.85
CA ARG A 304 -31.79 -21.98 -5.41
C ARG A 304 -32.99 -21.17 -4.92
N ILE A 305 -32.75 -19.90 -4.66
CA ILE A 305 -33.75 -18.83 -4.51
C ILE A 305 -33.54 -17.78 -5.60
N ILE A 306 -34.49 -16.85 -5.75
CA ILE A 306 -34.35 -15.72 -6.68
C ILE A 306 -34.26 -14.41 -5.91
N LEU A 307 -33.10 -13.78 -5.99
CA LEU A 307 -32.83 -12.46 -5.45
C LEU A 307 -32.69 -11.45 -6.59
N SER A 308 -33.24 -10.26 -6.40
CA SER A 308 -32.92 -9.11 -7.24
C SER A 308 -31.52 -8.57 -6.94
N SER A 309 -30.96 -7.75 -7.82
CA SER A 309 -29.69 -7.04 -7.59
C SER A 309 -29.68 -6.27 -6.28
N GLU A 310 -30.80 -5.63 -5.91
CA GLU A 310 -30.95 -4.91 -4.63
C GLU A 310 -30.90 -5.85 -3.42
N GLU A 311 -31.58 -7.00 -3.52
CA GLU A 311 -31.59 -7.99 -2.44
C GLU A 311 -30.22 -8.66 -2.28
N VAL A 312 -29.49 -8.93 -3.37
CA VAL A 312 -28.10 -9.43 -3.28
C VAL A 312 -27.18 -8.35 -2.69
N ALA A 313 -27.28 -7.10 -3.17
CA ALA A 313 -26.49 -5.98 -2.64
C ALA A 313 -26.78 -5.69 -1.16
N SER A 314 -27.98 -6.03 -0.67
CA SER A 314 -28.32 -5.92 0.75
C SER A 314 -27.60 -6.96 1.61
N ILE A 315 -27.23 -8.10 1.05
CA ILE A 315 -26.58 -9.21 1.78
C ILE A 315 -25.06 -9.14 1.61
N PHE A 316 -24.59 -8.69 0.45
CA PHE A 316 -23.17 -8.53 0.14
C PHE A 316 -22.93 -7.24 -0.63
N HIS A 317 -22.05 -6.41 -0.07
CA HIS A 317 -21.36 -5.29 -0.70
C HIS A 317 -19.98 -5.17 -0.08
N PHE A 318 -19.06 -4.47 -0.75
CA PHE A 318 -17.76 -4.18 -0.16
C PHE A 318 -17.91 -3.19 1.01
N PRO A 319 -17.09 -3.30 2.07
CA PRO A 319 -17.16 -2.41 3.23
C PRO A 319 -17.15 -0.93 2.84
N ILE A 320 -18.00 -0.16 3.50
CA ILE A 320 -18.12 1.29 3.35
C ILE A 320 -17.51 1.99 4.56
N LEU A 321 -17.32 3.31 4.50
CA LEU A 321 -16.63 4.05 5.57
C LEU A 321 -17.34 3.96 6.93
N SER A 322 -18.66 3.71 6.94
CA SER A 322 -19.48 3.50 8.13
C SER A 322 -19.54 2.04 8.59
N THR A 323 -18.87 1.10 7.91
CA THR A 323 -18.76 -0.29 8.37
C THR A 323 -17.76 -0.32 9.54
N GLU A 324 -18.27 -0.15 10.77
CA GLU A 324 -17.49 0.01 12.00
C GLU A 324 -16.94 -1.29 12.59
N THR A 325 -17.12 -2.44 11.92
CA THR A 325 -16.69 -3.72 12.48
C THR A 325 -15.16 -3.81 12.58
N PRO A 326 -14.61 -4.14 13.77
CA PRO A 326 -13.18 -4.36 13.93
C PRO A 326 -12.71 -5.57 13.12
N LYS A 327 -11.41 -5.62 12.81
CA LYS A 327 -10.76 -6.73 12.10
C LYS A 327 -11.16 -6.90 10.62
N ILE A 328 -11.83 -5.93 9.97
CA ILE A 328 -11.91 -5.94 8.50
C ILE A 328 -10.51 -5.66 7.92
N ALA A 329 -10.09 -6.47 6.95
CA ALA A 329 -8.84 -6.28 6.21
C ALA A 329 -8.92 -5.04 5.30
N TRP A 330 -8.67 -3.85 5.87
CA TRP A 330 -8.69 -2.59 5.13
C TRP A 330 -7.43 -2.38 4.29
N LEU A 331 -7.60 -1.77 3.12
CA LEU A 331 -6.47 -1.29 2.32
C LEU A 331 -5.74 -0.15 3.05
N LYS A 332 -4.55 -0.48 3.59
CA LYS A 332 -3.70 0.46 4.34
C LYS A 332 -3.14 1.58 3.47
N SER A 333 -2.94 1.32 2.18
CA SER A 333 -2.45 2.31 1.22
C SER A 333 -3.16 2.16 -0.13
N ARG A 334 -3.26 3.28 -0.86
CA ARG A 334 -3.80 3.31 -2.22
C ARG A 334 -2.65 3.26 -3.20
N THR A 335 -2.71 2.35 -4.17
CA THR A 335 -1.76 2.36 -5.28
C THR A 335 -2.21 3.40 -6.30
N ALA A 336 -1.31 4.31 -6.66
CA ALA A 336 -1.53 5.25 -7.76
C ALA A 336 -1.07 4.62 -9.07
N ALA A 337 -1.73 5.01 -10.18
CA ALA A 337 -1.25 4.70 -11.51
C ALA A 337 0.13 5.34 -11.74
N PRO A 338 1.00 4.73 -12.56
CA PRO A 338 2.26 5.35 -12.90
C PRO A 338 1.99 6.60 -13.76
N PRO A 339 2.79 7.67 -13.63
CA PRO A 339 2.67 8.84 -14.50
C PRO A 339 2.78 8.43 -15.98
N PRO A 340 1.98 9.00 -16.89
CA PRO A 340 2.01 8.62 -18.30
C PRO A 340 3.36 8.93 -18.97
N ASN A 341 4.06 9.96 -18.49
CA ASN A 341 5.34 10.42 -19.01
C ASN A 341 6.52 9.85 -18.21
N ILE A 342 6.47 8.56 -17.89
CA ILE A 342 7.56 7.93 -17.14
C ILE A 342 8.78 7.68 -18.04
N SER A 343 9.98 7.92 -17.50
CA SER A 343 11.22 7.63 -18.21
C SER A 343 11.36 6.13 -18.47
N LYS A 344 11.71 5.76 -19.70
CA LYS A 344 12.09 4.38 -20.09
C LYS A 344 13.58 4.12 -19.94
N GLU A 345 14.36 5.16 -19.64
CA GLU A 345 15.81 5.13 -19.55
C GLU A 345 16.29 5.52 -18.14
N GLY A 346 17.54 5.19 -17.85
CA GLY A 346 18.16 5.40 -16.54
C GLY A 346 18.06 4.19 -15.61
N ILE A 347 18.46 4.39 -14.37
CA ILE A 347 18.54 3.32 -13.36
C ILE A 347 17.13 2.92 -12.90
N LYS A 348 16.92 1.63 -12.66
CA LYS A 348 15.67 1.09 -12.13
C LYS A 348 15.58 1.42 -10.63
N LEU A 349 14.48 2.05 -10.23
CA LEU A 349 14.12 2.26 -8.83
C LEU A 349 13.24 1.12 -8.29
N GLY A 350 12.41 0.55 -9.15
CA GLY A 350 11.44 -0.48 -8.77
C GLY A 350 10.40 -0.69 -9.85
N PHE A 351 9.21 -1.09 -9.43
CA PHE A 351 8.04 -1.25 -10.29
C PHE A 351 6.79 -0.71 -9.60
N ASN A 352 5.83 -0.28 -10.39
CA ASN A 352 4.48 0.05 -9.96
C ASN A 352 3.56 -1.05 -10.48
N ASP A 353 2.94 -1.80 -9.57
CA ASP A 353 1.84 -2.69 -9.92
C ASP A 353 0.53 -1.92 -9.75
N TYR A 354 -0.11 -1.57 -10.87
CA TYR A 354 -1.40 -0.92 -10.86
C TYR A 354 -2.39 -1.73 -11.70
N ARG A 355 -3.41 -2.26 -11.04
CA ARG A 355 -4.48 -3.08 -11.67
C ARG A 355 -3.93 -4.31 -12.41
N GLY A 356 -2.92 -4.96 -11.84
CA GLY A 356 -2.28 -6.16 -12.38
C GLY A 356 -1.38 -5.89 -13.58
N VAL A 357 -1.06 -4.62 -13.84
CA VAL A 357 -0.08 -4.20 -14.85
C VAL A 357 1.15 -3.70 -14.12
N GLU A 358 2.23 -4.48 -14.19
CA GLU A 358 3.52 -4.08 -13.68
C GLU A 358 4.19 -3.10 -14.66
N THR A 359 4.53 -1.91 -14.16
CA THR A 359 5.27 -0.88 -14.91
C THR A 359 6.59 -0.61 -14.22
N VAL A 360 7.72 -0.86 -14.90
CA VAL A 360 9.06 -0.57 -14.36
C VAL A 360 9.26 0.93 -14.20
N ILE A 361 9.70 1.34 -13.02
CA ILE A 361 9.97 2.74 -12.66
C ILE A 361 11.47 2.97 -12.76
N ARG A 362 11.87 3.94 -13.58
CA ARG A 362 13.28 4.33 -13.78
C ARG A 362 13.50 5.78 -13.41
N HIS A 363 14.72 6.08 -12.97
CA HIS A 363 15.20 7.41 -12.66
C HIS A 363 16.14 7.88 -13.77
N SER A 364 15.66 8.82 -14.59
CA SER A 364 16.40 9.33 -15.74
C SER A 364 17.67 10.08 -15.31
N ARG A 365 18.65 10.20 -16.21
CA ARG A 365 19.85 11.01 -15.94
C ARG A 365 19.51 12.50 -15.71
N ASP A 366 18.50 13.04 -16.39
CA ASP A 366 18.10 14.44 -16.21
C ASP A 366 17.47 14.68 -14.84
N ASP A 367 16.60 13.78 -14.39
CA ASP A 367 15.96 13.88 -13.08
C ASP A 367 16.99 13.74 -11.95
N ARG A 368 17.97 12.85 -12.10
CA ARG A 368 19.06 12.65 -11.14
C ARG A 368 19.90 13.90 -10.90
N ARG A 369 19.97 14.83 -11.85
CA ARG A 369 20.66 16.13 -11.67
C ARG A 369 19.97 17.05 -10.66
N ARG A 370 18.70 16.80 -10.35
CA ARG A 370 17.89 17.62 -9.42
C ARG A 370 17.91 17.10 -7.98
N HIS A 371 18.87 16.24 -7.66
CA HIS A 371 19.02 15.56 -6.38
C HIS A 371 17.91 14.55 -6.06
N PHE A 372 18.20 13.64 -5.13
CA PHE A 372 17.30 12.59 -4.72
C PHE A 372 17.32 12.47 -3.20
N TYR A 373 16.16 12.60 -2.56
CA TYR A 373 16.02 12.54 -1.11
C TYR A 373 15.24 11.30 -0.70
N ILE A 374 15.84 10.47 0.16
CA ILE A 374 15.26 9.20 0.62
C ILE A 374 15.00 9.32 2.13
N ILE A 375 13.75 9.08 2.53
CA ILE A 375 13.33 9.05 3.93
C ILE A 375 12.88 7.63 4.27
N GLY A 376 13.41 7.06 5.36
CA GLY A 376 13.01 5.75 5.85
C GLY A 376 13.58 5.49 7.24
N GLN A 377 12.80 4.83 8.09
CA GLN A 377 13.28 4.33 9.39
C GLN A 377 14.30 3.19 9.19
N THR A 378 15.08 2.89 10.22
CA THR A 378 15.99 1.74 10.20
C THR A 378 15.25 0.46 9.84
N GLY A 379 15.84 -0.38 8.96
CA GLY A 379 15.24 -1.64 8.51
C GLY A 379 14.22 -1.51 7.35
N THR A 380 13.91 -0.31 6.87
CA THR A 380 12.95 -0.11 5.76
C THR A 380 13.58 -0.28 4.36
N GLY A 381 14.87 -0.62 4.27
CA GLY A 381 15.55 -0.86 3.00
C GLY A 381 16.22 0.36 2.36
N LYS A 382 16.37 1.49 3.08
CA LYS A 382 17.07 2.69 2.58
C LYS A 382 18.46 2.38 2.03
N SER A 383 19.30 1.70 2.80
CA SER A 383 20.67 1.36 2.38
C SER A 383 20.68 0.41 1.19
N THR A 384 19.78 -0.58 1.17
CA THR A 384 19.59 -1.50 0.03
C THR A 384 19.22 -0.76 -1.25
N MET A 385 18.33 0.24 -1.16
CA MET A 385 17.96 1.06 -2.31
C MET A 385 19.16 1.85 -2.87
N ILE A 386 19.96 2.46 -1.99
CA ILE A 386 21.17 3.20 -2.39
C ILE A 386 22.18 2.24 -3.02
N GLN A 387 22.42 1.08 -2.41
CA GLN A 387 23.32 0.05 -2.94
C GLN A 387 22.92 -0.39 -4.35
N GLU A 388 21.63 -0.68 -4.58
CA GLU A 388 21.14 -1.12 -5.89
C GLU A 388 21.26 -0.02 -6.96
N MET A 389 21.11 1.25 -6.57
CA MET A 389 21.36 2.39 -7.47
C MET A 389 22.85 2.49 -7.83
N VAL A 390 23.73 2.41 -6.83
CA VAL A 390 25.20 2.48 -7.01
C VAL A 390 25.71 1.33 -7.88
N LYS A 391 25.24 0.11 -7.62
CA LYS A 391 25.59 -1.08 -8.41
C LYS A 391 25.26 -0.89 -9.89
N GLN A 392 24.04 -0.43 -10.19
CA GLN A 392 23.62 -0.15 -11.57
C GLN A 392 24.52 0.89 -12.24
N ASP A 393 24.97 1.93 -11.53
CA ASP A 393 25.87 2.93 -12.08
C ASP A 393 27.27 2.35 -12.38
N ILE A 394 27.82 1.57 -11.46
CA ILE A 394 29.12 0.91 -11.64
C ILE A 394 29.07 -0.06 -12.83
N GLU A 395 28.01 -0.86 -12.93
CA GLU A 395 27.77 -1.77 -14.06
C GLU A 395 27.64 -1.03 -15.40
N ASN A 396 27.04 0.17 -15.38
CA ASN A 396 26.92 1.03 -16.56
C ASN A 396 28.21 1.77 -16.95
N GLY A 397 29.32 1.56 -16.23
CA GLY A 397 30.58 2.24 -16.51
C GLY A 397 30.65 3.69 -16.00
N GLU A 398 29.76 4.06 -15.08
CA GLU A 398 29.74 5.38 -14.46
C GLU A 398 30.70 5.44 -13.26
N GLY A 399 31.11 6.66 -12.91
CA GLY A 399 31.84 6.96 -11.69
C GLY A 399 30.86 7.27 -10.55
N VAL A 400 31.21 6.88 -9.33
CA VAL A 400 30.37 7.07 -8.15
C VAL A 400 31.21 7.50 -6.95
N CYS A 401 30.61 8.26 -6.04
CA CYS A 401 31.19 8.56 -4.73
C CYS A 401 30.18 8.16 -3.66
N VAL A 402 30.56 7.23 -2.78
CA VAL A 402 29.74 6.74 -1.68
C VAL A 402 30.41 7.13 -0.37
N ILE A 403 29.68 7.88 0.46
CA ILE A 403 30.13 8.29 1.80
C ILE A 403 29.21 7.62 2.81
N ASP A 404 29.78 6.76 3.66
CA ASP A 404 29.02 6.00 4.64
C ASP A 404 29.58 6.17 6.07
N PRO A 405 28.82 6.77 6.99
CA PRO A 405 29.21 6.90 8.40
C PRO A 405 29.13 5.61 9.22
N HIS A 406 28.51 4.55 8.70
CA HIS A 406 28.34 3.28 9.41
C HIS A 406 29.30 2.19 8.92
N GLY A 407 29.61 2.19 7.63
CA GLY A 407 30.55 1.29 6.96
C GLY A 407 29.85 0.17 6.17
N ASP A 408 28.71 -0.30 6.66
CA ASP A 408 27.97 -1.42 6.07
C ASP A 408 27.61 -1.20 4.58
N LEU A 409 27.25 0.02 4.16
CA LEU A 409 26.90 0.30 2.78
C LEU A 409 28.12 0.20 1.87
N VAL A 410 29.28 0.71 2.31
CA VAL A 410 30.51 0.66 1.54
C VAL A 410 30.97 -0.78 1.35
N ASP A 411 30.97 -1.59 2.42
CA ASP A 411 31.38 -3.00 2.34
C ASP A 411 30.51 -3.78 1.35
N ASN A 412 29.19 -3.58 1.42
CA ASN A 412 28.22 -4.14 0.49
C ASN A 412 28.40 -3.68 -0.97
N VAL A 413 28.84 -2.42 -1.18
CA VAL A 413 29.13 -1.90 -2.52
C VAL A 413 30.40 -2.54 -3.07
N VAL A 414 31.48 -2.66 -2.27
CA VAL A 414 32.75 -3.30 -2.69
C VAL A 414 32.50 -4.71 -3.24
N GLU A 415 31.68 -5.51 -2.55
CA GLU A 415 31.33 -6.87 -2.98
C GLU A 415 30.61 -6.92 -4.33
N SER A 416 29.94 -5.82 -4.73
CA SER A 416 29.21 -5.73 -5.98
C SER A 416 30.02 -5.22 -7.17
N ILE A 417 31.27 -4.78 -6.96
CA ILE A 417 32.10 -4.18 -8.02
C ILE A 417 32.56 -5.26 -9.00
N PRO A 418 32.29 -5.10 -10.31
CA PRO A 418 32.81 -6.00 -11.33
C PRO A 418 34.34 -6.01 -11.33
N LYS A 419 34.96 -7.20 -11.46
CA LYS A 419 36.43 -7.35 -11.49
C LYS A 419 37.14 -6.44 -12.49
N ALA A 420 36.49 -6.16 -13.63
CA ALA A 420 37.03 -5.27 -14.66
C ALA A 420 37.19 -3.80 -14.21
N ARG A 421 36.50 -3.38 -13.14
CA ARG A 421 36.53 -2.03 -12.56
C ARG A 421 37.28 -1.98 -11.22
N ALA A 422 37.91 -3.08 -10.78
CA ALA A 422 38.58 -3.13 -9.48
C ALA A 422 39.71 -2.08 -9.35
N GLU A 423 40.46 -1.85 -10.41
CA GLU A 423 41.54 -0.84 -10.49
C GLU A 423 41.01 0.61 -10.55
N ASP A 424 39.69 0.81 -10.64
CA ASP A 424 39.05 2.12 -10.58
C ASP A 424 38.63 2.53 -9.17
N VAL A 425 38.79 1.62 -8.20
CA VAL A 425 38.36 1.82 -6.83
C VAL A 425 39.39 2.63 -6.05
N ILE A 426 38.93 3.71 -5.44
CA ILE A 426 39.65 4.49 -4.45
C ILE A 426 38.92 4.29 -3.13
N TYR A 427 39.55 3.55 -2.21
CA TYR A 427 39.00 3.25 -0.90
C TYR A 427 39.64 4.14 0.15
N PHE A 428 38.82 4.91 0.86
CA PHE A 428 39.24 5.75 1.98
C PHE A 428 38.66 5.21 3.28
N ASP A 429 39.55 4.71 4.13
CA ASP A 429 39.27 4.30 5.51
C ASP A 429 40.29 4.98 6.43
N PRO A 430 39.89 5.95 7.27
CA PRO A 430 40.81 6.65 8.15
C PRO A 430 41.34 5.77 9.30
N SER A 431 40.80 4.57 9.50
CA SER A 431 41.32 3.58 10.45
C SER A 431 42.44 2.70 9.87
N ASP A 432 42.71 2.78 8.56
CA ASP A 432 43.83 2.09 7.93
C ASP A 432 45.15 2.83 8.19
N MET A 433 45.84 2.40 9.25
CA MET A 433 47.12 2.96 9.68
C MET A 433 48.31 2.39 8.91
N GLU A 434 48.14 1.27 8.20
CA GLU A 434 49.19 0.69 7.35
C GLU A 434 49.30 1.44 6.03
N ARG A 435 48.17 1.94 5.51
CA ARG A 435 48.08 2.70 4.25
C ARG A 435 47.28 3.98 4.46
N PRO A 436 47.81 4.95 5.22
CA PRO A 436 47.09 6.18 5.54
C PRO A 436 46.82 7.00 4.27
N PHE A 437 45.55 7.34 4.07
CA PHE A 437 45.12 8.16 2.95
C PHE A 437 45.54 9.62 3.15
N GLY A 438 46.25 10.22 2.21
CA GLY A 438 46.69 11.61 2.28
C GLY A 438 45.65 12.60 1.77
N LEU A 439 45.34 13.62 2.56
CA LEU A 439 44.52 14.75 2.16
C LEU A 439 45.13 16.05 2.69
N ASN A 440 45.95 16.68 1.85
CA ASN A 440 46.53 17.97 2.19
C ASN A 440 45.54 19.09 1.90
N MET A 441 44.98 19.66 2.96
CA MET A 441 43.98 20.72 2.84
C MET A 441 44.58 22.08 2.46
N LEU A 442 45.91 22.22 2.45
CA LEU A 442 46.64 23.41 1.96
C LEU A 442 47.28 23.18 0.58
N GLU A 443 46.94 22.08 -0.11
CA GLU A 443 47.48 21.82 -1.45
C GLU A 443 46.85 22.73 -2.51
N TYR A 444 47.68 23.24 -3.42
CA TYR A 444 47.27 24.10 -4.52
C TYR A 444 48.18 23.90 -5.74
N ASP A 445 47.71 24.28 -6.92
CA ASP A 445 48.55 24.31 -8.12
C ASP A 445 49.49 25.51 -8.06
N GLN A 446 50.79 25.28 -7.91
CA GLN A 446 51.80 26.35 -7.82
C GLN A 446 51.84 27.24 -9.08
N ARG A 447 51.33 26.77 -10.22
CA ARG A 447 51.17 27.57 -11.45
C ARG A 447 50.03 28.58 -11.38
N LYS A 448 49.17 28.47 -10.34
CA LYS A 448 48.01 29.33 -10.06
C LYS A 448 48.00 29.79 -8.59
N PRO A 449 48.96 30.64 -8.16
CA PRO A 449 49.05 31.10 -6.77
C PRO A 449 47.79 31.76 -6.22
N GLU A 450 46.91 32.29 -7.07
CA GLU A 450 45.60 32.83 -6.68
C GLU A 450 44.68 31.79 -5.99
N GLN A 451 44.93 30.50 -6.19
CA GLN A 451 44.19 29.42 -5.53
C GLN A 451 44.36 29.43 -4.00
N LYS A 452 45.47 29.98 -3.47
CA LYS A 452 45.74 30.04 -2.03
C LYS A 452 44.58 30.66 -1.26
N THR A 453 44.01 31.75 -1.79
CA THR A 453 42.88 32.44 -1.15
C THR A 453 41.65 31.55 -1.05
N PHE A 454 41.32 30.79 -2.09
CA PHE A 454 40.18 29.88 -2.09
C PHE A 454 40.37 28.72 -1.12
N VAL A 455 41.56 28.11 -1.12
CA VAL A 455 41.92 27.03 -0.20
C VAL A 455 41.77 27.49 1.26
N ILE A 456 42.30 28.67 1.59
CA ILE A 456 42.23 29.20 2.95
C ILE A 456 40.79 29.57 3.34
N ASN A 457 40.00 30.13 2.43
CA ASN A 457 38.59 30.43 2.69
C ASN A 457 37.78 29.16 2.97
N GLU A 458 37.97 28.11 2.18
CA GLU A 458 37.32 26.82 2.42
C GLU A 458 37.76 26.20 3.75
N MET A 459 39.05 26.30 4.09
CA MET A 459 39.55 25.86 5.39
C MET A 459 38.87 26.58 6.56
N ILE A 460 38.79 27.91 6.50
CA ILE A 460 38.10 28.71 7.53
C ILE A 460 36.62 28.33 7.61
N ASN A 461 35.95 28.13 6.47
CA ASN A 461 34.55 27.69 6.42
C ASN A 461 34.35 26.30 7.04
N ILE A 462 35.30 25.38 6.86
CA ILE A 462 35.27 24.05 7.48
C ILE A 462 35.39 24.20 9.00
N PHE A 463 36.37 24.96 9.51
CA PHE A 463 36.53 25.19 10.94
C PHE A 463 35.34 25.93 11.57
N ASP A 464 34.72 26.88 10.86
CA ASP A 464 33.51 27.58 11.33
C ASP A 464 32.35 26.61 11.54
N LYS A 465 32.15 25.65 10.63
CA LYS A 465 31.12 24.62 10.76
C LYS A 465 31.39 23.63 11.90
N LEU A 466 32.65 23.38 12.22
CA LEU A 466 33.04 22.41 13.25
C LEU A 466 32.97 23.01 14.67
N TYR A 467 33.34 24.30 14.84
CA TYR A 467 33.49 24.91 16.16
C TYR A 467 32.61 26.15 16.41
N ASP A 468 31.76 26.54 15.45
CA ASP A 468 31.00 27.81 15.47
C ASP A 468 31.92 28.99 15.84
N LEU A 469 32.84 29.31 14.92
CA LEU A 469 33.87 30.34 15.14
C LEU A 469 33.27 31.73 15.28
N ARG A 470 32.03 31.95 14.82
CA ARG A 470 31.28 33.19 15.07
C ARG A 470 31.01 33.41 16.56
N GLN A 471 30.84 32.35 17.34
CA GLN A 471 30.67 32.45 18.79
C GLN A 471 32.00 32.28 19.55
N THR A 472 32.93 31.48 19.05
CA THR A 472 34.13 31.06 19.80
C THR A 472 35.46 31.61 19.29
N GLY A 473 35.54 32.07 18.03
CA GLY A 473 36.77 32.43 17.29
C GLY A 473 36.99 33.94 17.07
N GLY A 474 35.91 34.71 16.87
CA GLY A 474 36.01 36.16 16.63
C GLY A 474 36.89 36.57 15.42
N PRO A 475 37.01 37.88 15.14
CA PRO A 475 37.80 38.37 14.00
C PRO A 475 39.30 38.05 14.10
N MET A 476 39.82 37.92 15.31
CA MET A 476 41.24 37.68 15.58
C MET A 476 41.68 36.26 15.20
N PHE A 477 40.87 35.23 15.49
CA PHE A 477 41.20 33.87 15.06
C PHE A 477 41.32 33.80 13.54
N GLU A 478 40.34 34.36 12.83
CA GLU A 478 40.34 34.35 11.37
C GLU A 478 41.56 35.09 10.80
N GLN A 479 41.88 36.27 11.32
CA GLN A 479 43.01 37.07 10.87
C GLN A 479 44.35 36.34 11.03
N TYR A 480 44.61 35.75 12.20
CA TYR A 480 45.86 35.05 12.46
C TYR A 480 45.93 33.71 11.73
N MET A 481 44.84 32.94 11.70
CA MET A 481 44.77 31.66 10.98
C MET A 481 45.03 31.89 9.49
N ARG A 482 44.36 32.87 8.88
CA ARG A 482 44.56 33.25 7.48
C ARG A 482 46.00 33.63 7.17
N ASN A 483 46.61 34.50 7.97
CA ASN A 483 47.99 34.93 7.75
C ASN A 483 49.02 33.83 8.02
N ALA A 484 48.75 32.93 8.96
CA ALA A 484 49.59 31.76 9.21
C ALA A 484 49.50 30.77 8.05
N ALA A 485 48.31 30.41 7.57
CA ALA A 485 48.18 29.55 6.39
C ALA A 485 48.82 30.16 5.14
N LEU A 486 48.60 31.46 4.90
CA LEU A 486 49.26 32.16 3.78
C LEU A 486 50.77 32.03 3.89
N LEU A 487 51.35 32.35 5.05
CA LEU A 487 52.80 32.29 5.26
C LEU A 487 53.35 30.86 5.10
N VAL A 488 52.63 29.84 5.58
CA VAL A 488 52.98 28.43 5.36
C VAL A 488 53.04 28.10 3.86
N MET A 489 52.01 28.51 3.10
CA MET A 489 51.87 28.25 1.66
C MET A 489 52.79 29.09 0.76
N GLU A 490 53.48 30.12 1.30
CA GLU A 490 54.45 30.94 0.56
C GLU A 490 55.77 30.22 0.31
N HIS A 491 56.12 29.23 1.13
CA HIS A 491 57.33 28.44 0.94
C HIS A 491 57.05 26.94 1.11
N PRO A 492 56.46 26.27 0.08
CA PRO A 492 56.07 24.87 0.17
C PRO A 492 57.21 23.89 0.44
N GLU A 493 58.44 24.23 0.04
CA GLU A 493 59.63 23.39 0.23
C GLU A 493 59.99 23.15 1.71
N SER A 494 59.53 24.01 2.62
CA SER A 494 59.71 23.83 4.07
C SER A 494 58.45 23.32 4.78
N GLY A 495 57.63 22.56 4.06
CA GLY A 495 56.35 22.03 4.52
C GLY A 495 55.20 22.99 4.26
N SER A 496 54.09 22.47 3.71
CA SER A 496 52.86 23.20 3.45
C SER A 496 51.63 22.37 3.82
N THR A 497 51.54 22.00 5.10
CA THR A 497 50.41 21.25 5.67
C THR A 497 49.83 21.99 6.87
N LEU A 498 48.77 21.44 7.47
CA LEU A 498 48.20 22.01 8.69
C LEU A 498 49.17 21.94 9.89
N MET A 499 50.19 21.07 9.82
CA MET A 499 51.19 20.89 10.88
C MET A 499 52.09 22.12 11.06
N GLU A 500 52.33 22.87 9.99
CA GLU A 500 53.20 24.05 10.02
C GLU A 500 52.51 25.30 10.57
N ILE A 501 51.17 25.34 10.63
CA ILE A 501 50.43 26.51 11.13
C ILE A 501 50.77 26.80 12.60
N PRO A 502 50.67 25.83 13.55
CA PRO A 502 51.11 26.05 14.92
C PRO A 502 52.58 26.44 15.04
N ARG A 503 53.44 25.89 14.16
CA ARG A 503 54.88 26.19 14.15
C ARG A 503 55.14 27.64 13.77
N VAL A 504 54.49 28.16 12.73
CA VAL A 504 54.59 29.59 12.36
C VAL A 504 54.16 30.51 13.52
N LEU A 505 53.15 30.11 14.29
CA LEU A 505 52.65 30.89 15.41
C LEU A 505 53.58 30.83 16.64
N ALA A 506 54.18 29.67 16.93
CA ALA A 506 54.90 29.42 18.19
C ALA A 506 56.44 29.49 18.08
N ASP A 507 57.01 29.23 16.90
CA ASP A 507 58.45 29.16 16.66
C ASP A 507 58.91 30.38 15.84
N GLU A 508 59.57 31.31 16.52
CA GLU A 508 60.08 32.57 15.94
C GLU A 508 61.12 32.32 14.84
N GLU A 509 62.02 31.36 15.02
CA GLU A 509 63.06 31.05 14.04
C GLU A 509 62.44 30.49 12.75
N PHE A 510 61.48 29.57 12.89
CA PHE A 510 60.74 29.03 11.74
C PHE A 510 59.91 30.10 11.03
N ARG A 511 59.27 31.00 11.78
CA ARG A 511 58.51 32.13 11.23
C ARG A 511 59.43 33.09 10.44
N HIS A 512 60.57 33.47 11.00
CA HIS A 512 61.55 34.32 10.32
C HIS A 512 62.08 33.67 9.03
N MET A 513 62.35 32.37 9.05
CA MET A 513 62.73 31.63 7.86
C MET A 513 61.63 31.69 6.78
N LYS A 514 60.36 31.45 7.14
CA LYS A 514 59.24 31.55 6.19
C LYS A 514 59.06 32.97 5.66
N LEU A 515 59.22 34.00 6.50
CA LEU A 515 59.11 35.41 6.11
C LEU A 515 60.21 35.84 5.14
N ALA A 516 61.44 35.34 5.31
CA ALA A 516 62.54 35.60 4.39
C ALA A 516 62.22 35.14 2.95
N HIS A 517 61.44 34.05 2.81
CA HIS A 517 61.02 33.49 1.53
C HIS A 517 59.63 33.95 1.07
N CYS A 518 58.93 34.78 1.87
CA CYS A 518 57.59 35.26 1.53
C CYS A 518 57.66 36.35 0.45
N ALA A 519 56.92 36.20 -0.65
CA ALA A 519 56.84 37.21 -1.70
C ALA A 519 55.69 38.21 -1.44
N ASN A 520 54.68 37.81 -0.65
CA ASN A 520 53.49 38.59 -0.39
C ASN A 520 53.73 39.75 0.61
N PRO A 521 53.68 41.03 0.17
CA PRO A 521 53.96 42.18 1.03
C PRO A 521 52.88 42.40 2.11
N VAL A 522 51.64 41.94 1.90
CA VAL A 522 50.55 42.07 2.88
C VAL A 522 50.79 41.13 4.07
N VAL A 523 51.18 39.88 3.78
CA VAL A 523 51.51 38.89 4.82
C VAL A 523 52.74 39.34 5.60
N LYS A 524 53.80 39.82 4.93
CA LYS A 524 54.97 40.40 5.61
C LYS A 524 54.59 41.55 6.54
N ASN A 525 53.78 42.50 6.05
CA ASN A 525 53.36 43.65 6.83
C ASN A 525 52.55 43.25 8.08
N PHE A 526 51.66 42.25 7.96
CA PHE A 526 50.93 41.72 9.11
C PHE A 526 51.89 41.20 10.18
N TRP A 527 52.83 40.33 9.82
CA TRP A 527 53.75 39.74 10.81
C TRP A 527 54.71 40.78 11.41
N GLU A 528 55.39 41.57 10.57
CA GLU A 528 56.41 42.54 11.01
C GLU A 528 55.85 43.80 11.69
N LYS A 529 54.61 44.20 11.39
CA LYS A 529 54.06 45.49 11.86
C LYS A 529 52.78 45.42 12.65
N GLU A 530 51.98 44.36 12.52
CA GLU A 530 50.72 44.22 13.25
C GLU A 530 50.87 43.21 14.39
N ALA A 531 51.29 41.98 14.09
CA ALA A 531 51.46 40.92 15.08
C ALA A 531 52.59 41.23 16.08
N GLU A 532 53.74 41.70 15.61
CA GLU A 532 54.89 42.03 16.47
C GLU A 532 54.72 43.36 17.25
N LYS A 533 54.05 44.38 16.69
CA LYS A 533 53.88 45.68 17.38
C LYS A 533 52.71 45.75 18.34
N ALA A 534 51.76 44.82 18.28
CA ALA A 534 50.63 44.75 19.22
C ALA A 534 51.03 44.32 20.65
N GLY A 535 52.31 43.99 20.88
CA GLY A 535 52.88 43.70 22.21
C GLY A 535 54.10 42.77 22.22
N GLY A 536 54.75 42.55 21.07
CA GLY A 536 55.89 41.64 20.90
C GLY A 536 55.52 40.16 20.96
N GLU A 537 56.52 39.28 21.01
CA GLU A 537 56.36 37.83 21.18
C GLU A 537 55.45 37.45 22.36
N ALA A 538 55.43 38.27 23.42
CA ALA A 538 54.58 38.03 24.59
C ALA A 538 53.07 38.14 24.26
N ALA A 539 52.67 39.02 23.35
CA ALA A 539 51.27 39.14 22.92
C ALA A 539 50.88 38.02 21.95
N LEU A 540 51.78 37.64 21.04
CA LEU A 540 51.59 36.50 20.14
C LEU A 540 51.49 35.18 20.94
N ALA A 541 52.34 34.98 21.94
CA ALA A 541 52.33 33.81 22.83
C ALA A 541 50.98 33.61 23.55
N ASN A 542 50.24 34.70 23.82
CA ASN A 542 48.90 34.60 24.40
C ASN A 542 47.82 34.18 23.39
N MET A 543 48.04 34.44 22.08
CA MET A 543 47.12 34.06 21.00
C MET A 543 47.40 32.65 20.44
N VAL A 544 48.62 32.14 20.61
CA VAL A 544 49.02 30.80 20.13
C VAL A 544 48.09 29.71 20.68
N PRO A 545 47.86 29.54 22.00
CA PRO A 545 46.99 28.48 22.52
C PRO A 545 45.55 28.58 22.00
N TYR A 546 45.07 29.81 21.77
CA TYR A 546 43.73 30.05 21.27
C TYR A 546 43.54 29.48 19.86
N ILE A 547 44.50 29.73 18.96
CA ILE A 547 44.44 29.23 17.58
C ILE A 547 44.77 27.74 17.53
N THR A 548 45.83 27.32 18.23
CA THR A 548 46.28 25.92 18.18
C THR A 548 45.27 24.97 18.81
N SER A 549 44.50 25.38 19.82
CA SER A 549 43.47 24.54 20.44
C SER A 549 42.46 23.92 19.45
N LYS A 550 42.14 24.63 18.35
CA LYS A 550 41.23 24.16 17.30
C LYS A 550 41.91 23.27 16.25
N LEU A 551 43.23 23.30 16.20
CA LEU A 551 44.06 22.46 15.33
C LEU A 551 44.54 21.20 16.05
N THR A 552 44.74 21.28 17.38
CA THR A 552 45.28 20.19 18.20
C THR A 552 44.47 18.92 18.06
N GLN A 553 43.13 18.98 18.04
CA GLN A 553 42.30 17.79 17.88
C GLN A 553 42.59 16.99 16.60
N PHE A 554 43.00 17.66 15.52
CA PHE A 554 43.40 17.01 14.27
C PHE A 554 44.87 16.55 14.29
N ILE A 555 45.75 17.38 14.87
CA ILE A 555 47.19 17.16 14.88
C ILE A 555 47.62 16.07 15.88
N SER A 556 46.97 16.00 17.03
CA SER A 556 47.30 15.05 18.10
C SER A 556 46.61 13.71 17.95
N ASN A 557 45.62 13.59 17.05
CA ASN A 557 44.92 12.34 16.81
C ASN A 557 45.76 11.45 15.89
N ASP A 558 46.10 10.25 16.37
CA ASP A 558 46.99 9.33 15.66
C ASP A 558 46.43 8.84 14.32
N MET A 559 45.10 8.82 14.12
CA MET A 559 44.47 8.49 12.84
C MET A 559 44.43 9.67 11.88
N MET A 560 44.11 10.87 12.38
CA MET A 560 43.98 12.07 11.52
C MET A 560 45.33 12.64 11.12
N ARG A 561 46.34 12.58 11.99
CA ARG A 561 47.67 13.17 11.72
C ARG A 561 48.30 12.59 10.45
N PRO A 562 48.38 11.26 10.22
CA PRO A 562 48.89 10.70 8.97
C PRO A 562 48.11 11.12 7.73
N ILE A 563 46.83 11.49 7.86
CA ILE A 563 46.00 11.93 6.74
C ILE A 563 46.36 13.36 6.33
N ILE A 564 46.45 14.28 7.30
CA ILE A 564 46.61 15.73 7.06
C ILE A 564 48.07 16.20 7.00
N ALA A 565 49.02 15.40 7.51
CA ALA A 565 50.43 15.75 7.54
C ALA A 565 51.19 15.40 6.24
N GLN A 566 50.53 14.77 5.27
CA GLN A 566 51.13 14.49 3.98
C GLN A 566 51.15 15.77 3.13
N GLU A 567 52.28 16.07 2.47
CA GLU A 567 52.40 17.27 1.63
C GLU A 567 51.60 17.19 0.32
N LYS A 568 51.29 15.97 -0.15
CA LYS A 568 50.52 15.72 -1.36
C LYS A 568 49.33 14.83 -1.04
N SER A 569 48.16 15.19 -1.57
CA SER A 569 46.97 14.36 -1.44
C SER A 569 47.08 13.10 -2.29
N THR A 570 46.55 11.99 -1.80
CA THR A 570 46.49 10.71 -2.52
C THR A 570 45.54 10.78 -3.71
N ILE A 571 44.51 11.64 -3.65
CA ILE A 571 43.49 11.78 -4.69
C ILE A 571 43.45 13.21 -5.26
N ASN A 572 43.30 13.30 -6.58
CA ASN A 572 42.78 14.49 -7.25
C ASN A 572 41.32 14.24 -7.64
N PHE A 573 40.38 14.85 -6.90
CA PHE A 573 38.94 14.63 -7.12
C PHE A 573 38.46 15.02 -8.52
N ARG A 574 39.05 16.06 -9.12
CA ARG A 574 38.69 16.48 -10.49
C ARG A 574 39.03 15.37 -11.48
N ARG A 575 40.26 14.86 -11.40
CA ARG A 575 40.71 13.75 -12.24
C ARG A 575 39.91 12.48 -11.97
N ALA A 576 39.59 12.18 -10.72
CA ALA A 576 38.77 11.02 -10.38
C ALA A 576 37.36 11.08 -11.00
N MET A 577 36.76 12.28 -11.07
CA MET A 577 35.49 12.48 -11.78
C MET A 577 35.65 12.35 -13.30
N ASP A 578 36.69 12.93 -13.89
CA ASP A 578 36.97 12.87 -15.33
C ASP A 578 37.23 11.42 -15.79
N ASP A 579 37.96 10.66 -14.98
CA ASP A 579 38.31 9.26 -15.20
C ASP A 579 37.19 8.28 -14.75
N ARG A 580 36.04 8.78 -14.28
CA ARG A 580 34.89 7.98 -13.81
C ARG A 580 35.26 6.93 -12.75
N ARG A 581 36.11 7.29 -11.80
CA ARG A 581 36.54 6.41 -10.70
C ARG A 581 35.41 6.11 -9.71
N ILE A 582 35.61 5.08 -8.90
CA ILE A 582 34.70 4.64 -7.84
C ILE A 582 35.33 5.04 -6.51
N ILE A 583 34.79 6.07 -5.85
CA ILE A 583 35.30 6.58 -4.57
C ILE A 583 34.42 6.04 -3.46
N LEU A 584 35.00 5.29 -2.53
CA LEU A 584 34.30 4.71 -1.39
C LEU A 584 34.92 5.25 -0.09
N VAL A 585 34.11 5.94 0.70
CA VAL A 585 34.53 6.59 1.95
C VAL A 585 33.83 5.90 3.11
N ASN A 586 34.59 5.09 3.84
CA ASN A 586 34.12 4.37 5.03
C ASN A 586 34.48 5.16 6.29
N LEU A 587 33.48 5.67 7.00
CA LEU A 587 33.65 6.47 8.22
C LEU A 587 33.06 5.76 9.46
N SER A 588 33.09 4.42 9.46
CA SER A 588 32.51 3.62 10.55
C SER A 588 33.02 4.03 11.94
N LYS A 589 32.11 4.59 12.75
CA LYS A 589 32.39 5.03 14.12
C LYS A 589 32.94 3.93 15.03
N GLY A 590 32.60 2.66 14.77
CA GLY A 590 33.10 1.53 15.56
C GLY A 590 34.61 1.32 15.44
N LYS A 591 35.22 1.80 14.35
CA LYS A 591 36.68 1.75 14.12
C LYS A 591 37.39 3.06 14.49
N ILE A 592 36.68 4.19 14.38
CA ILE A 592 37.26 5.54 14.45
C ILE A 592 37.06 6.19 15.85
N GLY A 593 36.08 5.74 16.64
CA GLY A 593 35.70 6.38 17.90
C GLY A 593 34.91 7.70 17.71
N GLU A 594 34.64 8.42 18.81
CA GLU A 594 34.20 9.82 18.73
C GLU A 594 35.46 10.71 18.62
N ILE A 595 35.66 11.33 17.45
CA ILE A 595 36.72 12.33 17.20
C ILE A 595 36.15 13.73 17.43
#